data_AF-A0A9W7CD21-F1
#
_entry.id   AF-A0A9W7CD21-F1
#
_cell.length_a   1.000
_cell.length_b   1.000
_cell.length_c   1.000
_cell.angle_alpha   90.00
_cell.angle_beta   90.00
_cell.angle_gamma   90.00
#
_symmetry.space_group_name_H-M   'P 1'
#
loop_
_entity.id
_entity.type
_entity.pdbx_description
1 polymer ?
#
loop_
_entity_poly.entity_id
_entity_poly.type
_entity_poly.pdbx_seq_one_letter_code
_entity_poly.pdbx_strand_id
1 'polypeptide(L)'
;MALQMERWAGSKLGEKAYFLMVCVDPAAERTARKFVSEYDLKHVIVGFCGAQNEYPPFPGQLGCGGLVLFSPGGRIAVPKTPSYNQIGLKAWFTADCAIATLCDEDDEGDDEEDVKHRLYRNMNELRLDLQNGGVGVIAAKEEAQSKNPTSTSVIEKEKKKALGSVPRVGHDLMDEEHEHCAALFQQLEREPSVEVFEALVREMQEHFEHEEQLLKQTGFGSASPAGLSPLITHSQDHKRIITTANAMLEAARAAARVKGKGGDFASVLRGGAKELAELFVAHATQHDSRYVEYLATF
;
A
#
# COMPACT_ATOMS: atom_id res chain seq x y z
N MET A 1 -9.04 -1.11 0.53
CA MET A 1 -9.81 -0.02 1.18
C MET A 1 -11.19 -0.46 1.64
N ALA A 2 -12.09 -0.96 0.77
CA ALA A 2 -13.45 -1.36 1.16
C ALA A 2 -13.49 -2.29 2.39
N LEU A 3 -12.67 -3.35 2.39
CA LEU A 3 -12.53 -4.26 3.53
C LEU A 3 -11.97 -3.60 4.80
N GLN A 4 -11.12 -2.56 4.67
CA GLN A 4 -10.60 -1.84 5.84
C GLN A 4 -11.67 -0.94 6.45
N MET A 5 -12.45 -0.23 5.61
CA MET A 5 -13.58 0.57 6.05
C MET A 5 -14.65 -0.28 6.75
N GLU A 6 -14.94 -1.47 6.20
CA GLU A 6 -15.84 -2.44 6.82
C GLU A 6 -15.34 -2.91 8.18
N ARG A 7 -14.03 -3.18 8.31
CA ARG A 7 -13.43 -3.56 9.60
C ARG A 7 -13.55 -2.45 10.64
N TRP A 8 -13.30 -1.20 10.25
CA TRP A 8 -13.45 -0.07 11.16
C TRP A 8 -14.90 0.12 11.58
N ALA A 9 -15.83 0.09 10.63
CA ALA A 9 -17.26 0.23 10.87
C ALA A 9 -17.82 -0.89 11.77
N GLY A 10 -17.31 -2.11 11.65
CA GLY A 10 -17.69 -3.24 12.51
C GLY A 10 -16.91 -3.36 13.82
N SER A 11 -16.03 -2.40 14.13
CA SER A 11 -15.24 -2.39 15.37
C SER A 11 -15.79 -1.39 16.38
N LYS A 12 -15.16 -1.29 17.56
CA LYS A 12 -15.44 -0.22 18.55
C LYS A 12 -15.30 1.19 17.97
N LEU A 13 -14.52 1.36 16.90
CA LEU A 13 -14.40 2.64 16.22
C LEU A 13 -15.70 3.04 15.50
N GLY A 14 -16.44 2.05 14.97
CA GLY A 14 -17.76 2.24 14.36
C GLY A 14 -18.87 2.61 15.34
N GLU A 15 -18.64 2.41 16.65
CA GLU A 15 -19.53 2.91 17.71
C GLU A 15 -19.36 4.42 17.92
N LYS A 16 -18.20 4.98 17.54
CA LYS A 16 -17.84 6.39 17.74
C LYS A 16 -17.86 7.22 16.45
N ALA A 17 -17.63 6.60 15.30
CA ALA A 17 -17.52 7.28 14.01
C ALA A 17 -18.31 6.57 12.92
N TYR A 18 -18.89 7.35 12.01
CA TYR A 18 -19.55 6.83 10.82
C TYR A 18 -18.56 6.66 9.67
N PHE A 19 -18.62 5.49 9.03
CA PHE A 19 -17.80 5.17 7.87
C PHE A 19 -18.67 5.17 6.61
N LEU A 20 -18.39 6.10 5.70
CA LEU A 20 -19.15 6.30 4.48
C LEU A 20 -18.27 6.05 3.25
N MET A 21 -18.75 5.23 2.32
CA MET A 21 -18.20 5.07 0.98
C MET A 21 -19.18 5.63 -0.04
N VAL A 22 -18.76 6.59 -0.86
CA VAL A 22 -19.62 7.20 -1.88
C VAL A 22 -19.09 6.88 -3.27
N CYS A 23 -19.91 6.22 -4.08
CA CYS A 23 -19.60 5.99 -5.50
C CYS A 23 -19.91 7.25 -6.30
N VAL A 24 -18.92 7.69 -7.09
CA VAL A 24 -18.95 8.93 -7.87
C VAL A 24 -18.53 8.58 -9.30
N ASP A 25 -19.44 7.93 -10.03
CA ASP A 25 -19.22 7.47 -11.40
C ASP A 25 -20.52 7.48 -12.23
N PRO A 26 -20.46 7.42 -13.57
CA PRO A 26 -21.66 7.47 -14.42
C PRO A 26 -22.68 6.35 -14.16
N ALA A 27 -22.29 5.26 -13.51
CA ALA A 27 -23.14 4.15 -13.10
C ALA A 27 -23.12 3.93 -11.57
N ALA A 28 -23.03 5.02 -10.79
CA ALA A 28 -22.73 4.99 -9.36
C ALA A 28 -23.63 4.07 -8.53
N GLU A 29 -24.92 3.97 -8.83
CA GLU A 29 -25.82 3.03 -8.13
C GLU A 29 -25.41 1.58 -8.36
N ARG A 30 -25.11 1.22 -9.62
CA ARG A 30 -24.66 -0.13 -9.98
C ARG A 30 -23.32 -0.43 -9.30
N THR A 31 -22.41 0.52 -9.31
CA THR A 31 -21.11 0.41 -8.63
C THR A 31 -21.28 0.19 -7.14
N ALA A 32 -22.10 0.99 -6.47
CA ALA A 32 -22.38 0.85 -5.04
C ALA A 32 -22.94 -0.54 -4.69
N ARG A 33 -23.96 -1.00 -5.44
CA ARG A 33 -24.55 -2.34 -5.25
C ARG A 33 -23.51 -3.44 -5.45
N LYS A 34 -22.67 -3.31 -6.47
CA LYS A 34 -21.58 -4.25 -6.75
C LYS A 34 -20.61 -4.30 -5.55
N PHE A 35 -20.16 -3.16 -5.04
CA PHE A 35 -19.26 -3.08 -3.88
C PHE A 35 -19.85 -3.78 -2.64
N VAL A 36 -21.13 -3.53 -2.33
CA VAL A 36 -21.80 -4.18 -1.21
C VAL A 36 -21.78 -5.70 -1.38
N SER A 37 -22.15 -6.19 -2.57
CA SER A 37 -22.21 -7.63 -2.83
C SER A 37 -20.84 -8.32 -2.91
N GLU A 38 -19.85 -7.67 -3.52
CA GLU A 38 -18.54 -8.26 -3.82
C GLU A 38 -17.66 -8.35 -2.57
N TYR A 39 -17.78 -7.38 -1.66
CA TYR A 39 -16.98 -7.30 -0.45
C TYR A 39 -17.74 -7.67 0.83
N ASP A 40 -18.98 -8.16 0.71
CA ASP A 40 -19.86 -8.53 1.83
C ASP A 40 -19.96 -7.42 2.90
N LEU A 41 -20.18 -6.18 2.45
CA LEU A 41 -20.20 -4.99 3.30
C LEU A 41 -21.50 -4.94 4.13
N LYS A 42 -21.38 -4.92 5.46
CA LYS A 42 -22.51 -4.96 6.40
C LYS A 42 -22.57 -3.74 7.32
N HIS A 43 -21.41 -3.18 7.67
CA HIS A 43 -21.31 -2.12 8.67
C HIS A 43 -21.03 -0.77 8.03
N VAL A 44 -20.23 -0.72 6.97
CA VAL A 44 -19.96 0.53 6.26
C VAL A 44 -21.19 0.99 5.47
N ILE A 45 -21.48 2.29 5.52
CA ILE A 45 -22.56 2.89 4.74
C ILE A 45 -22.06 3.12 3.32
N VAL A 46 -22.73 2.53 2.33
CA VAL A 46 -22.39 2.73 0.91
C VAL A 46 -23.47 3.57 0.25
N GLY A 47 -23.09 4.78 -0.17
CA GLY A 47 -23.92 5.72 -0.93
C GLY A 47 -23.43 5.89 -2.36
N PHE A 48 -24.22 6.64 -3.15
CA PHE A 48 -23.87 6.99 -4.52
C PHE A 48 -24.42 8.38 -4.88
N CYS A 49 -23.74 9.09 -5.77
CA CYS A 49 -24.26 10.32 -6.38
C CYS A 49 -25.03 9.94 -7.65
N GLY A 50 -26.32 10.30 -7.74
CA GLY A 50 -27.17 9.95 -8.87
C GLY A 50 -26.89 10.82 -10.10
N ALA A 51 -26.36 12.02 -9.89
CA ALA A 51 -26.01 12.95 -10.96
C ALA A 51 -24.69 13.69 -10.68
N GLN A 52 -24.02 14.15 -11.75
CA GLN A 52 -22.71 14.80 -11.66
C GLN A 52 -22.73 16.11 -10.87
N ASN A 53 -23.87 16.83 -10.89
CA ASN A 53 -24.06 18.05 -10.10
C ASN A 53 -24.24 17.78 -8.59
N GLU A 54 -24.39 16.52 -8.18
CA GLU A 54 -24.42 16.10 -6.77
C GLU A 54 -23.04 15.69 -6.26
N TYR A 55 -22.00 15.78 -7.10
CA TYR A 55 -20.65 15.40 -6.70
C TYR A 55 -20.15 16.35 -5.61
N PRO A 56 -19.42 15.83 -4.60
CA PRO A 56 -18.87 16.66 -3.55
C PRO A 56 -17.98 17.76 -4.15
N PRO A 57 -18.11 19.03 -3.70
CA PRO A 57 -17.33 20.15 -4.24
C PRO A 57 -15.87 20.16 -3.76
N PHE A 58 -15.52 19.26 -2.84
CA PHE A 58 -14.16 19.02 -2.35
C PHE A 58 -13.56 17.79 -3.06
N PRO A 59 -12.23 17.63 -3.10
CA PRO A 59 -11.58 16.49 -3.75
C PRO A 59 -11.92 15.16 -3.04
N GLY A 60 -13.10 14.61 -3.34
CA GLY A 60 -13.69 13.45 -2.68
C GLY A 60 -13.41 12.12 -3.36
N GLN A 61 -12.79 12.12 -4.55
CA GLN A 61 -12.40 10.88 -5.23
C GLN A 61 -11.08 10.36 -4.66
N LEU A 62 -11.14 9.82 -3.45
CA LEU A 62 -9.92 9.40 -2.77
C LEU A 62 -9.62 7.93 -3.00
N GLY A 63 -10.54 6.98 -2.83
CA GLY A 63 -10.20 5.55 -2.95
C GLY A 63 -8.89 5.24 -2.20
N CYS A 64 -7.99 4.43 -2.76
CA CYS A 64 -6.67 4.20 -2.14
C CYS A 64 -5.78 5.46 -2.06
N GLY A 65 -6.22 6.59 -2.58
CA GLY A 65 -5.64 7.93 -2.48
C GLY A 65 -5.87 8.66 -1.14
N GLY A 66 -6.65 8.10 -0.20
CA GLY A 66 -6.83 8.64 1.16
C GLY A 66 -8.29 8.67 1.63
N LEU A 67 -8.54 9.37 2.74
CA LEU A 67 -9.87 9.56 3.33
C LEU A 67 -10.09 11.04 3.65
N VAL A 68 -11.35 11.47 3.61
CA VAL A 68 -11.77 12.75 4.18
C VAL A 68 -12.32 12.46 5.57
N LEU A 69 -11.84 13.17 6.59
CA LEU A 69 -12.36 13.06 7.95
C LEU A 69 -13.16 14.31 8.28
N PHE A 70 -14.36 14.10 8.80
CA PHE A 70 -15.24 15.15 9.29
C PHE A 70 -15.20 15.17 10.81
N SER A 71 -15.21 16.35 11.41
CA SER A 71 -15.40 16.51 12.86
C SER A 71 -16.85 16.19 13.26
N PRO A 72 -17.13 16.01 14.56
CA PRO A 72 -18.51 15.81 15.05
C PRO A 72 -19.50 16.90 14.60
N GLY A 73 -19.00 18.13 14.42
CA GLY A 73 -19.77 19.27 13.89
C GLY A 73 -20.01 19.26 12.38
N GLY A 74 -19.63 18.20 11.67
CA GLY A 74 -19.85 18.06 10.22
C GLY A 74 -18.91 18.90 9.34
N ARG A 75 -17.84 19.48 9.91
CA ARG A 75 -16.82 20.22 9.16
C ARG A 75 -15.70 19.29 8.73
N ILE A 76 -15.01 19.59 7.63
CA ILE A 76 -13.82 18.83 7.21
C ILE A 76 -12.69 19.12 8.20
N ALA A 77 -12.28 18.11 8.96
CA ALA A 77 -11.14 18.16 9.87
C ALA A 77 -9.85 17.80 9.13
N VAL A 78 -9.90 16.72 8.33
CA VAL A 78 -8.77 16.29 7.49
C VAL A 78 -9.27 16.17 6.04
N PRO A 79 -8.85 17.08 5.14
CA PRO A 79 -9.33 17.08 3.75
C PRO A 79 -8.79 15.90 2.95
N LYS A 80 -7.68 15.31 3.38
CA LYS A 80 -7.08 14.12 2.78
C LYS A 80 -6.07 13.48 3.74
N THR A 81 -6.37 12.28 4.24
CA THR A 81 -5.39 11.45 4.93
C THR A 81 -4.31 10.95 3.96
N PRO A 82 -3.14 10.48 4.45
CA PRO A 82 -2.12 9.94 3.57
C PRO A 82 -2.68 8.82 2.68
N SER A 83 -2.22 8.81 1.43
CA SER A 83 -2.66 7.83 0.45
C SER A 83 -2.11 6.45 0.79
N TYR A 84 -2.98 5.43 0.79
CA TYR A 84 -2.56 4.03 0.83
C TYR A 84 -1.63 3.71 -0.34
N ASN A 85 -1.86 4.28 -1.52
CA ASN A 85 -0.95 4.08 -2.66
C ASN A 85 0.44 4.70 -2.43
N GLN A 86 0.56 5.67 -1.53
CA GLN A 86 1.85 6.32 -1.24
C GLN A 86 2.62 5.64 -0.10
N ILE A 87 1.92 5.21 0.96
CA ILE A 87 2.58 4.71 2.18
C ILE A 87 2.07 3.34 2.65
N GLY A 88 1.28 2.64 1.84
CA GLY A 88 0.77 1.30 2.12
C GLY A 88 -0.09 1.25 3.39
N LEU A 89 0.03 0.15 4.16
CA LEU A 89 -0.73 -0.07 5.40
C LEU A 89 -0.56 1.05 6.44
N LYS A 90 0.54 1.82 6.37
CA LYS A 90 0.77 2.96 7.27
C LYS A 90 -0.28 4.06 7.10
N ALA A 91 -0.91 4.17 5.92
CA ALA A 91 -2.03 5.08 5.69
C ALA A 91 -3.22 4.77 6.60
N TRP A 92 -3.48 3.49 6.86
CA TRP A 92 -4.54 3.07 7.76
C TRP A 92 -4.22 3.43 9.20
N PHE A 93 -2.97 3.22 9.62
CA PHE A 93 -2.54 3.62 10.96
C PHE A 93 -2.65 5.14 11.18
N THR A 94 -2.27 5.96 10.18
CA THR A 94 -2.46 7.41 10.29
C THR A 94 -3.93 7.82 10.36
N ALA A 95 -4.80 7.17 9.59
CA ALA A 95 -6.23 7.41 9.65
C ALA A 95 -6.81 7.00 11.01
N ASP A 96 -6.40 5.85 11.57
CA ASP A 96 -6.79 5.40 12.92
C ASP A 96 -6.45 6.44 13.98
N CYS A 97 -5.21 6.93 14.00
CA CYS A 97 -4.79 7.95 14.97
C CYS A 97 -5.59 9.25 14.82
N ALA A 98 -5.86 9.67 13.58
CA ALA A 98 -6.63 10.88 13.32
C ALA A 98 -8.11 10.73 13.75
N ILE A 99 -8.73 9.59 13.48
CA ILE A 99 -10.11 9.31 13.91
C ILE A 99 -10.17 9.22 15.44
N ALA A 100 -9.22 8.54 16.09
CA ALA A 100 -9.15 8.47 17.54
C ALA A 100 -9.02 9.86 18.18
N THR A 101 -8.16 10.72 17.63
CA THR A 101 -8.00 12.10 18.09
C THR A 101 -9.31 12.89 18.00
N LEU A 102 -10.06 12.73 16.90
CA LEU A 102 -11.38 13.37 16.73
C LEU A 102 -12.47 12.80 17.63
N CYS A 103 -12.36 11.52 18.02
CA CYS A 103 -13.34 10.85 18.88
C CYS A 103 -13.09 11.07 20.37
N ASP A 104 -11.92 11.59 20.76
CA ASP A 104 -11.57 11.91 22.14
C ASP A 104 -11.90 13.39 22.50
N GLU A 105 -12.52 14.14 21.57
CA GLU A 105 -12.95 15.55 21.74
C GLU A 105 -14.13 15.74 22.72
N ASP A 106 -14.63 14.68 23.36
CA ASP A 106 -15.89 14.72 24.12
C ASP A 106 -15.79 15.30 25.55
N ASP A 107 -14.62 15.68 26.09
CA ASP A 107 -14.53 16.02 27.53
C ASP A 107 -14.07 17.43 27.94
N GLU A 108 -13.29 18.18 27.16
CA GLU A 108 -12.86 19.52 27.61
C GLU A 108 -12.77 20.49 26.42
N GLY A 109 -13.23 21.73 26.63
CA GLY A 109 -13.42 22.77 25.61
C GLY A 109 -12.14 23.25 24.91
N ASP A 110 -11.51 22.35 24.17
CA ASP A 110 -10.32 22.61 23.36
C ASP A 110 -10.70 23.47 22.15
N ASP A 111 -9.91 24.51 21.91
CA ASP A 111 -10.08 25.40 20.76
C ASP A 111 -9.86 24.64 19.43
N GLU A 112 -10.67 24.94 18.42
CA GLU A 112 -10.65 24.27 17.10
C GLU A 112 -9.27 24.31 16.40
N GLU A 113 -8.47 25.34 16.70
CA GLU A 113 -7.07 25.49 16.25
C GLU A 113 -6.13 24.47 16.93
N ASP A 114 -6.31 24.18 18.22
CA ASP A 114 -5.47 23.24 18.98
C ASP A 114 -5.69 21.79 18.54
N VAL A 115 -6.94 21.43 18.22
CA VAL A 115 -7.28 20.14 17.59
C VAL A 115 -6.59 19.98 16.25
N LYS A 116 -6.72 20.97 15.35
CA LYS A 116 -6.05 20.95 14.04
C LYS A 116 -4.54 20.84 14.22
N HIS A 117 -3.97 21.63 15.13
CA HIS A 117 -2.53 21.61 15.39
C HIS A 117 -2.07 20.24 15.91
N ARG A 118 -2.84 19.56 16.79
CA ARG A 118 -2.54 18.19 17.25
C ARG A 118 -2.66 17.16 16.12
N LEU A 119 -3.72 17.22 15.31
CA LEU A 119 -3.91 16.35 14.15
C LEU A 119 -2.77 16.48 13.14
N TYR A 120 -2.44 17.71 12.72
CA TYR A 120 -1.37 17.95 11.76
C TYR A 120 0.01 17.66 12.36
N ARG A 121 0.23 17.92 13.66
CA ARG A 121 1.47 17.52 14.34
C ARG A 121 1.62 16.01 14.35
N ASN A 122 0.64 15.25 14.82
CA ASN A 122 0.68 13.78 14.86
C ASN A 122 0.86 13.18 13.46
N MET A 123 0.17 13.72 12.45
CA MET A 123 0.32 13.30 11.06
C MET A 123 1.70 13.63 10.47
N ASN A 124 2.26 14.79 10.80
CA ASN A 124 3.58 15.23 10.32
C ASN A 124 4.72 14.53 11.06
N GLU A 125 4.60 14.29 12.36
CA GLU A 125 5.56 13.50 13.15
C GLU A 125 5.60 12.06 12.63
N LEU A 126 4.44 11.43 12.39
CA LEU A 126 4.40 10.14 11.69
C LEU A 126 5.08 10.24 10.32
N ARG A 127 4.79 11.29 9.54
CA ARG A 127 5.37 11.47 8.21
C ARG A 127 6.90 11.60 8.27
N LEU A 128 7.44 12.27 9.28
CA LEU A 128 8.88 12.47 9.49
C LEU A 128 9.56 11.20 10.02
N ASP A 129 8.96 10.51 10.99
CA ASP A 129 9.43 9.22 11.50
C ASP A 129 9.49 8.17 10.37
N LEU A 130 8.54 8.23 9.45
CA LEU A 130 8.47 7.37 8.28
C LEU A 130 9.50 7.72 7.20
N GLN A 131 9.87 8.99 7.05
CA GLN A 131 10.95 9.42 6.15
C GLN A 131 12.33 9.11 6.72
N ASN A 132 12.47 9.07 8.04
CA ASN A 132 13.74 8.83 8.74
C ASN A 132 13.97 7.38 9.15
N GLY A 133 13.14 6.43 8.72
CA GLY A 133 13.32 5.00 9.00
C GLY A 133 13.04 4.61 10.45
N GLY A 134 12.24 5.38 11.19
CA GLY A 134 11.85 5.11 12.56
C GLY A 134 11.05 3.82 12.70
N VAL A 135 11.74 2.76 13.14
CA VAL A 135 11.13 1.52 13.63
C VAL A 135 10.52 1.81 15.00
N GLY A 136 9.19 1.88 15.06
CA GLY A 136 8.42 2.06 16.28
C GLY A 136 7.13 1.24 16.24
N VAL A 137 7.24 -0.08 16.09
CA VAL A 137 6.11 -0.99 16.36
C VAL A 137 5.92 -1.01 17.87
N ILE A 138 4.97 -0.22 18.38
CA ILE A 138 4.46 -0.44 19.74
C ILE A 138 3.59 -1.70 19.66
N ALA A 139 4.17 -2.81 20.06
CA ALA A 139 3.45 -4.05 20.31
C ALA A 139 2.45 -3.82 21.46
N ALA A 140 1.16 -3.79 21.13
CA ALA A 140 0.11 -3.98 22.12
C ALA A 140 -0.08 -5.50 22.32
N LYS A 141 0.15 -5.91 23.56
CA LYS A 141 0.13 -7.28 24.09
C LYS A 141 -1.16 -8.03 23.77
N GLU A 142 -0.97 -9.33 23.52
CA GLU A 142 -1.99 -10.37 23.62
C GLU A 142 -2.65 -10.38 25.01
N GLU A 143 -3.97 -10.59 25.02
CA GLU A 143 -4.60 -11.47 26.01
C GLU A 143 -5.42 -12.53 25.29
N ALA A 144 -5.04 -13.77 25.57
CA ALA A 144 -5.60 -14.99 25.02
C ALA A 144 -6.89 -15.39 25.73
N GLN A 145 -7.81 -16.05 25.01
CA GLN A 145 -8.46 -17.27 25.51
C GLN A 145 -9.17 -18.08 24.40
N SER A 146 -8.50 -19.17 24.00
CA SER A 146 -8.99 -20.55 23.84
C SER A 146 -10.45 -20.80 23.45
N LYS A 147 -10.67 -21.51 22.33
CA LYS A 147 -11.16 -22.90 22.29
C LYS A 147 -11.16 -23.48 20.87
N ASN A 148 -10.45 -24.61 20.71
CA ASN A 148 -10.56 -25.55 19.58
C ASN A 148 -11.96 -26.22 19.55
N PRO A 149 -12.47 -26.66 18.38
CA PRO A 149 -12.15 -28.03 17.93
C PRO A 149 -11.83 -28.18 16.42
N THR A 150 -10.77 -28.93 16.18
CA THR A 150 -10.58 -30.00 15.19
C THR A 150 -11.58 -30.10 14.02
N SER A 151 -11.10 -29.89 12.79
CA SER A 151 -11.41 -30.83 11.70
C SER A 151 -10.28 -30.84 10.67
N THR A 152 -9.53 -31.94 10.71
CA THR A 152 -8.57 -32.38 9.71
C THR A 152 -9.32 -32.76 8.43
N SER A 153 -8.82 -32.34 7.26
CA SER A 153 -8.87 -33.06 5.96
C SER A 153 -9.15 -32.23 4.69
N VAL A 154 -8.43 -31.14 4.42
CA VAL A 154 -8.18 -30.69 3.02
C VAL A 154 -6.82 -29.99 2.91
N ILE A 155 -5.72 -30.64 3.32
CA ILE A 155 -4.37 -30.13 3.05
C ILE A 155 -3.62 -31.26 2.38
N GLU A 156 -3.66 -31.30 1.04
CA GLU A 156 -2.57 -31.92 0.26
C GLU A 156 -2.56 -31.61 -1.25
N LYS A 157 -3.25 -30.56 -1.74
CA LYS A 157 -3.22 -30.21 -3.18
C LYS A 157 -2.90 -28.75 -3.57
N GLU A 158 -2.33 -27.95 -2.67
CA GLU A 158 -1.76 -26.65 -3.02
C GLU A 158 -0.28 -26.54 -2.58
N LYS A 159 0.56 -27.45 -3.10
CA LYS A 159 2.02 -27.30 -3.04
C LYS A 159 2.53 -26.64 -4.32
N LYS A 160 3.25 -25.53 -4.13
CA LYS A 160 4.11 -24.79 -5.08
C LYS A 160 3.40 -23.95 -6.16
N LYS A 161 2.94 -22.76 -5.79
CA LYS A 161 2.96 -21.62 -6.73
C LYS A 161 4.36 -21.02 -6.64
N ALA A 162 5.16 -21.16 -7.70
CA ALA A 162 6.41 -20.42 -7.85
C ALA A 162 6.12 -18.92 -7.64
N LEU A 163 7.10 -18.14 -7.19
CA LEU A 163 7.05 -16.67 -7.24
C LEU A 163 6.38 -16.26 -8.56
N GLY A 164 5.24 -15.57 -8.46
CA GLY A 164 4.36 -15.32 -9.60
C GLY A 164 5.13 -14.71 -10.77
N SER A 165 4.84 -15.16 -11.99
CA SER A 165 5.46 -14.58 -13.18
C SER A 165 5.18 -13.08 -13.23
N VAL A 166 6.22 -12.27 -13.35
CA VAL A 166 6.09 -10.83 -13.56
C VAL A 166 5.36 -10.60 -14.90
N PRO A 167 4.29 -9.77 -14.94
CA PRO A 167 3.57 -9.51 -16.18
C PRO A 167 4.47 -8.93 -17.26
N ARG A 168 4.19 -9.33 -18.51
CA ARG A 168 4.78 -8.71 -19.70
C ARG A 168 4.08 -7.40 -20.01
N VAL A 169 4.85 -6.41 -20.47
CA VAL A 169 4.41 -5.05 -20.81
C VAL A 169 4.45 -4.83 -22.33
N GLY A 170 4.88 -5.82 -23.10
CA GLY A 170 4.85 -5.77 -24.57
C GLY A 170 5.94 -4.89 -25.19
N HIS A 171 6.98 -4.54 -24.41
CA HIS A 171 8.20 -3.91 -24.88
C HIS A 171 9.36 -4.88 -24.63
N ASP A 172 10.02 -5.35 -25.68
CA ASP A 172 10.96 -6.49 -25.62
C ASP A 172 12.04 -6.31 -24.54
N LEU A 173 12.69 -5.14 -24.48
CA LEU A 173 13.72 -4.88 -23.47
C LEU A 173 13.18 -4.86 -22.03
N MET A 174 11.95 -4.38 -21.83
CA MET A 174 11.33 -4.34 -20.49
C MET A 174 10.90 -5.73 -20.04
N ASP A 175 10.38 -6.53 -20.98
CA ASP A 175 10.04 -7.93 -20.73
C ASP A 175 11.31 -8.74 -20.40
N GLU A 176 12.42 -8.50 -21.09
CA GLU A 176 13.73 -9.13 -20.80
C GLU A 176 14.22 -8.79 -19.40
N GLU A 177 14.12 -7.52 -18.98
CA GLU A 177 14.49 -7.08 -17.62
C GLU A 177 13.59 -7.70 -16.54
N HIS A 178 12.28 -7.80 -16.79
CA HIS A 178 11.35 -8.50 -15.90
C HIS A 178 11.71 -9.98 -15.74
N GLU A 179 12.04 -10.65 -16.85
CA GLU A 179 12.49 -12.04 -16.85
C GLU A 179 13.81 -12.20 -16.09
N HIS A 180 14.75 -11.26 -16.23
CA HIS A 180 16.04 -11.30 -15.55
C HIS A 180 15.89 -11.09 -14.03
N CYS A 181 15.08 -10.11 -13.59
CA CYS A 181 14.69 -9.95 -12.19
C CYS A 181 14.03 -11.22 -11.63
N ALA A 182 13.07 -11.81 -12.37
CA ALA A 182 12.40 -13.04 -11.98
C ALA A 182 13.37 -14.23 -11.84
N ALA A 183 14.38 -14.32 -12.71
CA ALA A 183 15.42 -15.33 -12.64
C ALA A 183 16.29 -15.18 -11.37
N LEU A 184 16.65 -13.95 -11.00
CA LEU A 184 17.40 -13.66 -9.77
C LEU A 184 16.59 -13.97 -8.51
N PHE A 185 15.30 -13.69 -8.50
CA PHE A 185 14.41 -14.13 -7.43
C PHE A 185 14.40 -15.65 -7.25
N GLN A 186 14.30 -16.40 -8.36
CA GLN A 186 14.35 -17.87 -8.34
C GLN A 186 15.73 -18.39 -7.91
N GLN A 187 16.80 -17.70 -8.32
CA GLN A 187 18.15 -18.04 -7.89
C GLN A 187 18.29 -17.85 -6.38
N LEU A 188 17.79 -16.74 -5.84
CA LEU A 188 17.84 -16.46 -4.40
C LEU A 188 17.02 -17.47 -3.57
N GLU A 189 15.93 -18.00 -4.12
CA GLU A 189 15.16 -19.08 -3.50
C GLU A 189 15.95 -20.39 -3.42
N ARG A 190 16.69 -20.74 -4.49
CA ARG A 190 17.48 -21.97 -4.61
C ARG A 190 18.80 -21.89 -3.85
N GLU A 191 19.48 -20.77 -3.95
CA GLU A 191 20.79 -20.47 -3.39
C GLU A 191 20.72 -19.14 -2.61
N PRO A 192 20.24 -19.18 -1.35
CA PRO A 192 20.15 -17.98 -0.53
C PRO A 192 21.55 -17.51 -0.14
N SER A 193 22.03 -16.47 -0.80
CA SER A 193 23.27 -15.78 -0.46
C SER A 193 23.09 -14.27 -0.48
N VAL A 194 24.01 -13.56 0.21
CA VAL A 194 24.01 -12.08 0.18
C VAL A 194 24.34 -11.60 -1.22
N GLU A 195 25.26 -12.28 -1.90
CA GLU A 195 25.76 -11.93 -3.23
C GLU A 195 24.64 -12.00 -4.28
N VAL A 196 23.78 -13.03 -4.21
CA VAL A 196 22.62 -13.14 -5.12
C VAL A 196 21.58 -12.07 -4.79
N PHE A 197 21.38 -11.73 -3.52
CA PHE A 197 20.45 -10.66 -3.15
C PHE A 197 20.98 -9.28 -3.60
N GLU A 198 22.29 -9.02 -3.47
CA GLU A 198 22.93 -7.81 -3.99
C GLU A 198 22.76 -7.69 -5.50
N ALA A 199 22.95 -8.78 -6.24
CA ALA A 199 22.71 -8.80 -7.67
C ALA A 199 21.26 -8.47 -8.02
N LEU A 200 20.28 -9.04 -7.29
CA LEU A 200 18.87 -8.73 -7.45
C LEU A 200 18.56 -7.25 -7.19
N VAL A 201 19.06 -6.68 -6.09
CA VAL A 201 18.82 -5.26 -5.76
C VAL A 201 19.41 -4.35 -6.84
N ARG A 202 20.60 -4.66 -7.35
CA ARG A 202 21.23 -3.91 -8.44
C ARG A 202 20.40 -3.99 -9.72
N GLU A 203 19.97 -5.19 -10.11
CA GLU A 203 19.14 -5.39 -11.31
C GLU A 203 17.84 -4.58 -11.24
N MET A 204 17.16 -4.60 -10.09
CA MET A 204 15.94 -3.81 -9.89
C MET A 204 16.19 -2.30 -9.98
N GLN A 205 17.34 -1.82 -9.50
CA GLN A 205 17.72 -0.41 -9.61
C GLN A 205 17.94 0.01 -11.06
N GLU A 206 18.70 -0.80 -11.81
CA GLU A 206 19.00 -0.55 -13.23
C GLU A 206 17.72 -0.56 -14.06
N HIS A 207 16.86 -1.56 -13.84
CA HIS A 207 15.54 -1.67 -14.46
C HIS A 207 14.66 -0.43 -14.20
N PHE A 208 14.48 -0.04 -12.93
CA PHE A 208 13.66 1.13 -12.58
C PHE A 208 14.22 2.44 -13.13
N GLU A 209 15.55 2.57 -13.21
CA GLU A 209 16.17 3.75 -13.81
C GLU A 209 15.92 3.79 -15.33
N HIS A 210 16.08 2.67 -16.02
CA HIS A 210 15.82 2.57 -17.45
C HIS A 210 14.36 2.85 -17.79
N GLU A 211 13.43 2.25 -17.04
CA GLU A 211 12.00 2.47 -17.19
C GLU A 211 11.63 3.94 -17.02
N GLU A 212 12.12 4.60 -15.96
CA GLU A 212 11.87 6.02 -15.75
C GLU A 212 12.41 6.89 -16.87
N GLN A 213 13.57 6.54 -17.45
CA GLN A 213 14.12 7.25 -18.60
C GLN A 213 13.22 7.07 -19.82
N LEU A 214 12.77 5.84 -20.09
CA LEU A 214 11.86 5.52 -21.20
C LEU A 214 10.52 6.28 -21.07
N LEU A 215 9.94 6.31 -19.87
CA LEU A 215 8.70 7.05 -19.59
C LEU A 215 8.89 8.57 -19.75
N LYS A 216 10.04 9.12 -19.37
CA LYS A 216 10.36 10.54 -19.60
C LYS A 216 10.48 10.85 -21.10
N GLN A 217 11.14 9.98 -21.87
CA GLN A 217 11.35 10.18 -23.31
C GLN A 217 10.05 10.10 -24.12
N THR A 218 9.12 9.23 -23.70
CA THR A 218 7.81 9.03 -24.36
C THR A 218 6.78 10.10 -23.99
N GLY A 219 7.10 11.01 -23.06
CA GLY A 219 6.16 12.03 -22.57
C GLY A 219 5.09 11.48 -21.63
N PHE A 220 5.30 10.28 -21.08
CA PHE A 220 4.37 9.68 -20.13
C PHE A 220 4.23 10.57 -18.89
N GLY A 221 3.00 10.99 -18.60
CA GLY A 221 2.69 11.84 -17.46
C GLY A 221 3.07 13.33 -17.59
N SER A 222 3.49 13.80 -18.77
CA SER A 222 3.82 15.22 -19.03
C SER A 222 2.60 16.14 -19.14
N ALA A 223 1.40 15.58 -19.38
CA ALA A 223 0.17 16.31 -19.66
C ALA A 223 -0.85 16.31 -18.50
N SER A 224 -0.42 16.24 -17.23
CA SER A 224 -1.36 16.26 -16.10
C SER A 224 -1.57 17.68 -15.56
N PRO A 225 -2.70 18.35 -15.89
CA PRO A 225 -2.97 19.74 -15.47
C PRO A 225 -3.21 19.90 -13.95
N ALA A 226 -3.27 18.80 -13.18
CA ALA A 226 -3.58 18.80 -11.76
C ALA A 226 -2.38 18.53 -10.84
N GLY A 227 -1.14 18.51 -11.35
CA GLY A 227 0.07 18.23 -10.56
C GLY A 227 0.19 16.77 -10.08
N LEU A 228 -0.71 15.88 -10.51
CA LEU A 228 -0.67 14.44 -10.28
C LEU A 228 -0.16 13.75 -11.54
N SER A 229 1.16 13.71 -11.71
CA SER A 229 1.79 13.03 -12.84
C SER A 229 1.87 11.52 -12.57
N PRO A 230 1.32 10.66 -13.44
CA PRO A 230 1.51 9.21 -13.39
C PRO A 230 2.99 8.81 -13.22
N LEU A 231 3.89 9.50 -13.93
CA LEU A 231 5.34 9.32 -13.81
C LEU A 231 5.84 9.60 -12.39
N ILE A 232 5.39 10.68 -11.74
CA ILE A 232 5.79 11.00 -10.36
C ILE A 232 5.37 9.88 -9.40
N THR A 233 4.13 9.38 -9.54
CA THR A 233 3.66 8.28 -8.68
C THR A 233 4.35 6.95 -8.98
N HIS A 234 4.74 6.71 -10.24
CA HIS A 234 5.49 5.54 -10.69
C HIS A 234 6.90 5.54 -10.08
N SER A 235 7.66 6.62 -10.26
CA SER A 235 9.00 6.79 -9.69
C SER A 235 9.02 6.78 -8.15
N GLN A 236 7.93 7.20 -7.51
CA GLN A 236 7.80 7.10 -6.05
C GLN A 236 7.68 5.65 -5.58
N ASP A 237 6.99 4.79 -6.34
CA ASP A 237 6.87 3.38 -6.01
C ASP A 237 8.21 2.65 -6.20
N HIS A 238 8.97 2.96 -7.25
CA HIS A 238 10.36 2.48 -7.42
C HIS A 238 11.21 2.76 -6.18
N LYS A 239 11.21 4.02 -5.73
CA LYS A 239 11.96 4.43 -4.55
C LYS A 239 11.55 3.63 -3.33
N ARG A 240 10.25 3.42 -3.11
CA ARG A 240 9.72 2.62 -2.00
C ARG A 240 10.22 1.17 -2.05
N ILE A 241 10.15 0.53 -3.23
CA ILE A 241 10.60 -0.85 -3.43
C ILE A 241 12.10 -0.96 -3.19
N ILE A 242 12.91 -0.07 -3.77
CA ILE A 242 14.36 -0.06 -3.59
C ILE A 242 14.78 0.24 -2.15
N THR A 243 14.11 1.16 -1.45
CA THR A 243 14.37 1.39 -0.01
C THR A 243 14.08 0.12 0.79
N THR A 244 12.98 -0.57 0.50
CA THR A 244 12.62 -1.84 1.17
C THR A 244 13.67 -2.92 0.89
N ALA A 245 14.07 -3.08 -0.38
CA ALA A 245 15.08 -4.04 -0.79
C ALA A 245 16.44 -3.81 -0.11
N ASN A 246 16.89 -2.56 -0.03
CA ASN A 246 18.12 -2.20 0.68
C ASN A 246 18.04 -2.48 2.18
N ALA A 247 16.91 -2.19 2.83
CA ALA A 247 16.72 -2.50 4.25
C ALA A 247 16.78 -4.02 4.51
N MET A 248 16.16 -4.82 3.64
CA MET A 248 16.23 -6.29 3.70
C MET A 248 17.66 -6.80 3.47
N LEU A 249 18.38 -6.22 2.51
CA LEU A 249 19.77 -6.56 2.22
C LEU A 249 20.69 -6.24 3.41
N GLU A 250 20.52 -5.09 4.05
CA GLU A 250 21.28 -4.74 5.26
C GLU A 250 20.97 -5.69 6.42
N ALA A 251 19.70 -6.07 6.60
CA ALA A 251 19.32 -7.08 7.59
C ALA A 251 19.97 -8.44 7.29
N ALA A 252 20.02 -8.84 6.02
CA ALA A 252 20.70 -10.06 5.58
C ALA A 252 22.22 -10.01 5.83
N ARG A 253 22.88 -8.89 5.49
CA ARG A 253 24.30 -8.65 5.80
C ARG A 253 24.57 -8.73 7.30
N ALA A 254 23.70 -8.15 8.12
CA ALA A 254 23.80 -8.23 9.57
C ALA A 254 23.66 -9.67 10.07
N ALA A 255 22.68 -10.42 9.57
CA ALA A 255 22.48 -11.83 9.91
C ALA A 255 23.67 -12.72 9.52
N ALA A 256 24.29 -12.47 8.35
CA ALA A 256 25.47 -13.20 7.88
C ALA A 256 26.69 -13.02 8.80
N ARG A 257 26.83 -11.84 9.45
CA ARG A 257 27.92 -11.54 10.39
C ARG A 257 27.78 -12.26 11.72
N VAL A 258 26.55 -12.56 12.16
CA VAL A 258 26.27 -13.29 13.40
C VAL A 258 26.37 -14.80 13.14
N LYS A 259 27.58 -15.28 12.84
CA LYS A 259 27.83 -16.74 12.75
C LYS A 259 27.59 -17.38 14.13
N GLY A 260 26.70 -18.38 14.19
CA GLY A 260 26.68 -19.36 15.30
C GLY A 260 25.49 -19.35 16.26
N LYS A 261 24.41 -18.58 16.01
CA LYS A 261 23.20 -18.66 16.84
C LYS A 261 21.93 -18.84 16.01
N GLY A 262 21.74 -20.03 15.45
CA GLY A 262 20.42 -20.67 15.19
C GLY A 262 19.34 -19.93 14.40
N GLY A 263 19.54 -18.67 14.00
CA GLY A 263 18.67 -17.96 13.07
C GLY A 263 18.98 -18.48 11.69
N ASP A 264 17.99 -19.06 11.03
CA ASP A 264 18.12 -19.53 9.66
C ASP A 264 18.31 -18.30 8.75
N PHE A 265 19.56 -17.90 8.54
CA PHE A 265 19.98 -16.84 7.62
C PHE A 265 19.32 -17.02 6.25
N ALA A 266 19.20 -18.27 5.79
CA ALA A 266 18.54 -18.59 4.55
C ALA A 266 17.01 -18.39 4.63
N SER A 267 16.39 -18.54 5.81
CA SER A 267 14.98 -18.14 6.02
C SER A 267 14.79 -16.64 5.96
N VAL A 268 15.72 -15.83 6.49
CA VAL A 268 15.64 -14.36 6.40
C VAL A 268 15.71 -13.92 4.95
N LEU A 269 16.68 -14.46 4.19
CA LEU A 269 16.82 -14.19 2.76
C LEU A 269 15.58 -14.62 1.97
N ARG A 270 15.09 -15.85 2.18
CA ARG A 270 13.89 -16.34 1.48
C ARG A 270 12.64 -15.54 1.84
N GLY A 271 12.49 -15.14 3.10
CA GLY A 271 11.40 -14.28 3.55
C GLY A 271 11.42 -12.92 2.86
N GLY A 272 12.58 -12.24 2.88
CA GLY A 272 12.77 -10.96 2.20
C GLY A 272 12.60 -11.06 0.68
N ALA A 273 13.15 -12.10 0.05
CA ALA A 273 13.00 -12.36 -1.38
C ALA A 273 11.54 -12.51 -1.80
N LYS A 274 10.75 -13.25 -0.99
CA LYS A 274 9.32 -13.45 -1.26
C LYS A 274 8.53 -12.14 -1.14
N GLU A 275 8.74 -11.38 -0.07
CA GLU A 275 8.07 -10.09 0.12
C GLU A 275 8.43 -9.11 -1.01
N LEU A 276 9.72 -9.05 -1.38
CA LEU A 276 10.17 -8.18 -2.46
C LEU A 276 9.62 -8.61 -3.84
N ALA A 277 9.49 -9.91 -4.09
CA ALA A 277 8.85 -10.41 -5.30
C ALA A 277 7.37 -10.07 -5.37
N GLU A 278 6.65 -10.15 -4.25
CA GLU A 278 5.25 -9.74 -4.17
C GLU A 278 5.10 -8.24 -4.46
N LEU A 279 6.02 -7.41 -3.95
CA LEU A 279 6.08 -5.98 -4.26
C LEU A 279 6.35 -5.71 -5.74
N PHE A 280 7.32 -6.42 -6.33
CA PHE A 280 7.69 -6.25 -7.73
C PHE A 280 6.58 -6.67 -8.68
N VAL A 281 5.94 -7.83 -8.44
CA VAL A 281 4.78 -8.28 -9.23
C VAL A 281 3.59 -7.33 -9.08
N ALA A 282 3.34 -6.82 -7.86
CA ALA A 282 2.28 -5.85 -7.63
C ALA A 282 2.54 -4.52 -8.37
N HIS A 283 3.79 -4.06 -8.39
CA HIS A 283 4.23 -2.89 -9.16
C HIS A 283 3.94 -3.10 -10.64
N ALA A 284 4.49 -4.16 -11.24
CA ALA A 284 4.32 -4.43 -12.66
C ALA A 284 2.86 -4.58 -13.09
N THR A 285 2.03 -5.17 -12.23
CA THR A 285 0.60 -5.28 -12.48
C THR A 285 -0.11 -3.93 -12.43
N GLN A 286 0.23 -3.07 -11.47
CA GLN A 286 -0.51 -1.84 -11.19
C GLN A 286 -0.02 -0.65 -11.99
N HIS A 287 1.27 -0.59 -12.29
CA HIS A 287 1.96 0.53 -12.87
C HIS A 287 2.38 0.24 -14.31
N ASP A 288 3.14 -0.83 -14.52
CA ASP A 288 3.80 -1.07 -15.80
C ASP A 288 2.83 -1.40 -16.92
N SER A 289 1.77 -2.14 -16.57
CA SER A 289 0.66 -2.43 -17.47
C SER A 289 -0.05 -1.18 -18.02
N ARG A 290 0.17 0.01 -17.44
CA ARG A 290 -0.51 1.26 -17.83
C ARG A 290 0.17 2.03 -18.95
N TYR A 291 1.45 1.77 -19.22
CA TYR A 291 2.16 2.49 -20.29
C TYR A 291 2.37 1.65 -21.55
N VAL A 292 1.84 0.43 -21.59
CA VAL A 292 1.88 -0.46 -22.77
C VAL A 292 1.42 0.27 -24.03
N GLU A 293 0.35 1.07 -23.94
CA GLU A 293 -0.17 1.86 -25.06
C GLU A 293 0.74 3.02 -25.49
N TYR A 294 1.61 3.52 -24.59
CA TYR A 294 2.56 4.60 -24.86
C TYR A 294 3.88 4.09 -25.44
N LEU A 295 4.26 2.86 -25.09
CA LEU A 295 5.46 2.20 -25.63
C LEU A 295 5.22 1.59 -27.01
N ALA A 296 3.98 1.24 -27.37
CA ALA A 296 3.64 0.71 -28.69
C ALA A 296 3.82 1.72 -29.85
N THR A 297 4.12 2.99 -29.55
CA THR A 297 4.38 4.05 -30.52
C THR A 297 5.85 4.23 -30.90
N PHE A 298 6.76 3.44 -30.32
CA PHE A 298 8.20 3.41 -30.61
C PHE A 298 8.64 2.01 -31.03
#